data_AF-A0A937U5S4-F1
#
_entry.id   AF-A0A937U5S4-F1
#
_cell.length_a   1.000
_cell.length_b   1.000
_cell.length_c   1.000
_cell.angle_alpha   90.00
_cell.angle_beta   90.00
_cell.angle_gamma   90.00
#
_symmetry.space_group_name_H-M   'P 1'
#
loop_
_entity.id
_entity.type
_entity.pdbx_description
1 polymer ?
#
loop_
_entity_poly.entity_id
_entity_poly.type
_entity_poly.pdbx_seq_one_letter_code
_entity_poly.pdbx_strand_id
1 'polypeptide(L)' 'MAFIIDDILLSPIKFTMWIGKKLEEIAHAELTDESKIHEELLDLQMRYEIGEVSEETYEKEEAMLMERLEAIRKMKEEI' A
#
# COMPACT_ATOMS: atom_id res chain seq x y z
N MET A 1 -3.81 12.08 -35.43
CA MET A 1 -4.69 11.18 -34.67
C MET A 1 -3.80 10.41 -33.69
N ALA A 2 -3.49 11.01 -32.55
CA ALA A 2 -2.62 10.42 -31.52
C ALA A 2 -3.14 10.93 -30.17
N PHE A 3 -4.15 10.25 -29.63
CA PHE A 3 -4.78 10.63 -28.36
C PHE A 3 -5.30 9.43 -27.55
N ILE A 4 -4.96 8.20 -27.94
CA ILE A 4 -5.45 6.98 -27.23
C ILE A 4 -4.37 6.39 -26.31
N ILE A 5 -3.10 6.77 -26.46
CA ILE A 5 -1.99 6.16 -25.71
C ILE A 5 -1.72 6.90 -24.38
N ASP A 6 -1.95 8.21 -24.32
CA ASP A 6 -1.68 9.00 -23.10
C ASP A 6 -2.61 8.61 -21.93
N ASP A 7 -3.88 8.30 -22.18
CA ASP A 7 -4.82 7.87 -21.14
C ASP A 7 -4.58 6.43 -20.64
N ILE A 8 -3.97 5.58 -21.48
CA ILE A 8 -3.61 4.20 -21.12
C ILE A 8 -2.30 4.15 -20.32
N LEU A 9 -1.35 5.07 -20.56
CA LEU A 9 -0.10 5.15 -19.80
C LEU A 9 -0.26 5.79 -18.42
N LEU A 10 -1.28 6.63 -18.23
CA LEU A 10 -1.70 7.12 -16.89
C LEU A 10 -2.69 6.15 -16.20
N SER A 11 -3.18 5.12 -16.90
CA SER A 11 -4.06 4.08 -16.39
C SER A 11 -3.43 2.96 -15.51
N PRO A 12 -2.10 2.73 -15.42
CA PRO A 12 -1.57 1.71 -14.52
C PRO A 12 -1.85 2.04 -13.06
N ILE A 13 -1.83 3.32 -12.69
CA ILE A 13 -2.04 3.80 -11.31
C ILE A 13 -3.49 3.54 -10.87
N LYS A 14 -4.46 3.72 -11.76
CA LYS A 14 -5.86 3.39 -11.48
C LYS A 14 -6.07 1.88 -11.38
N PHE A 15 -5.29 1.11 -12.13
CA PHE A 15 -5.31 -0.35 -12.12
C PHE A 15 -4.67 -0.93 -10.85
N THR A 16 -3.54 -0.39 -10.39
CA THR A 16 -2.90 -0.78 -9.12
C THR A 16 -3.74 -0.36 -7.92
N MET A 17 -4.34 0.84 -7.94
CA MET A 17 -5.28 1.28 -6.91
C MET A 17 -6.53 0.38 -6.86
N TRP A 18 -7.03 -0.07 -8.02
CA TRP A 18 -8.14 -1.03 -8.07
C TRP A 18 -7.75 -2.41 -7.52
N ILE A 19 -6.53 -2.89 -7.79
CA ILE A 19 -5.99 -4.12 -7.20
C ILE A 19 -5.79 -3.99 -5.69
N GLY A 20 -5.25 -2.85 -5.22
CA GLY A 20 -5.09 -2.56 -3.79
C GLY A 20 -6.42 -2.59 -3.04
N LYS A 21 -7.44 -1.91 -3.57
CA LYS A 21 -8.81 -1.95 -3.02
C LYS A 21 -9.45 -3.33 -3.06
N LYS A 22 -9.23 -4.09 -4.13
CA LYS A 22 -9.72 -5.47 -4.23
C LYS A 22 -9.04 -6.40 -3.24
N LEU A 23 -7.76 -6.15 -2.94
CA LEU A 23 -7.00 -6.90 -1.96
C LEU A 23 -7.44 -6.55 -0.53
N GLU A 24 -7.68 -5.26 -0.25
CA GLU A 24 -8.27 -4.75 0.99
C GLU A 24 -9.64 -5.42 1.28
N GLU A 25 -10.55 -5.46 0.29
CA GLU A 25 -11.87 -6.11 0.41
C GLU A 25 -11.78 -7.60 0.78
N ILE A 26 -10.75 -8.31 0.29
CA ILE A 26 -10.57 -9.75 0.53
C ILE A 26 -9.83 -9.99 1.86
N ALA A 27 -8.90 -9.11 2.25
CA ALA A 27 -8.10 -9.23 3.47
C ALA A 27 -8.86 -8.86 4.75
N HIS A 28 -9.87 -7.98 4.63
CA HIS A 28 -10.78 -7.62 5.73
C HIS A 28 -11.53 -8.81 6.34
N ALA A 29 -11.56 -9.96 5.65
CA ALA A 29 -12.30 -11.13 6.10
C ALA A 29 -11.69 -11.85 7.32
N GLU A 30 -10.37 -11.77 7.60
CA GLU A 30 -9.79 -12.56 8.72
C GLU A 30 -8.59 -11.97 9.53
N LEU A 31 -7.97 -10.82 9.22
CA LEU A 31 -6.73 -10.40 9.93
C LEU A 31 -6.63 -8.89 10.22
N THR A 32 -7.51 -8.35 11.06
CA THR A 32 -7.77 -6.90 11.16
C THR A 32 -6.58 -6.00 11.51
N ASP A 33 -5.58 -6.46 12.28
CA ASP A 33 -4.44 -5.61 12.70
C ASP A 33 -3.27 -5.60 11.71
N GLU A 34 -2.91 -6.74 11.14
CA GLU A 34 -1.84 -6.81 10.11
C GLU A 34 -2.32 -6.27 8.78
N SER A 35 -3.59 -6.51 8.42
CA SER A 35 -4.19 -6.02 7.19
C SER A 35 -4.21 -4.49 7.10
N LYS A 36 -4.47 -3.79 8.21
CA LYS A 36 -4.42 -2.33 8.26
C LYS A 36 -3.03 -1.78 7.95
N ILE A 37 -1.99 -2.41 8.49
CA ILE A 37 -0.61 -1.97 8.21
C ILE A 37 -0.23 -2.26 6.76
N HIS A 38 -0.70 -3.39 6.20
CA HIS A 38 -0.50 -3.67 4.77
C HIS A 38 -1.21 -2.67 3.86
N GLU A 39 -2.41 -2.22 4.24
CA GLU A 39 -3.13 -1.16 3.54
C GLU A 39 -2.38 0.18 3.61
N GLU A 40 -1.90 0.56 4.81
CA GLU A 40 -1.07 1.76 5.01
C GLU A 40 0.23 1.72 4.17
N LEU A 41 0.88 0.55 4.07
CA LEU A 41 2.07 0.35 3.22
C LEU A 41 1.74 0.49 1.72
N LEU A 42 0.62 -0.07 1.27
CA LEU A 42 0.17 0.05 -0.13
C LEU A 42 -0.15 1.49 -0.51
N ASP A 43 -0.83 2.24 0.37
CA ASP A 43 -1.10 3.66 0.16
C ASP A 43 0.20 4.48 0.11
N LEU A 44 1.14 4.22 1.03
CA LEU A 44 2.44 4.87 1.04
C LEU A 44 3.22 4.61 -0.26
N GLN A 45 3.24 3.37 -0.74
CA GLN A 45 3.89 3.01 -1.99
C GLN A 45 3.24 3.73 -3.18
N MET A 46 1.91 3.77 -3.24
CA MET A 46 1.19 4.50 -4.30
C MET A 46 1.57 5.98 -4.29
N ARG A 47 1.57 6.62 -3.12
CA ARG A 47 1.90 8.04 -2.95
C ARG A 47 3.34 8.34 -3.36
N TYR A 48 4.28 7.42 -3.10
CA TYR A 48 5.64 7.52 -3.61
C TYR A 48 5.71 7.38 -5.14
N GLU A 49 5.01 6.39 -5.72
CA GLU A 49 4.99 6.14 -7.16
C GLU A 49 4.44 7.33 -7.98
N ILE A 50 3.47 8.07 -7.44
CA ILE A 50 2.92 9.28 -8.07
C ILE A 50 3.71 10.56 -7.76
N GLY A 51 4.78 10.46 -6.97
CA GLY A 51 5.64 11.58 -6.59
C GLY A 51 5.04 12.53 -5.56
N GLU A 52 4.01 12.11 -4.83
CA GLU A 52 3.44 12.88 -3.71
C GLU A 52 4.32 12.82 -2.46
N VAL A 53 5.16 11.78 -2.34
CA VAL A 53 6.06 11.54 -1.20
C VAL A 53 7.49 11.42 -1.71
N SER A 54 8.46 12.03 -1.03
CA SER A 54 9.88 11.88 -1.35
C SER A 54 10.42 10.51 -0.90
N GLU A 55 11.48 10.04 -1.53
CA GLU A 55 12.17 8.80 -1.15
C GLU A 55 12.54 8.77 0.35
N GLU A 56 13.11 9.86 0.88
CA GLU A 56 13.43 9.98 2.32
C GLU A 56 12.20 9.84 3.22
N THR A 57 11.06 10.39 2.79
CA THR A 57 9.81 10.31 3.56
C THR A 57 9.21 8.90 3.47
N TYR A 58 9.27 8.30 2.27
CA TYR A 58 8.84 6.92 2.04
C TYR A 58 9.62 5.95 2.93
N GLU A 59 10.95 5.99 2.91
CA GLU A 59 11.80 5.09 3.71
C GLU A 59 11.52 5.23 5.21
N LYS A 60 11.32 6.46 5.68
CA LYS A 60 11.02 6.74 7.09
C LYS A 60 9.65 6.19 7.52
N GLU A 61 8.63 6.42 6.71
CA GLU A 61 7.27 5.96 7.00
C GLU A 61 7.15 4.43 6.86
N GLU A 62 7.80 3.84 5.84
CA GLU A 62 7.87 2.40 5.62
C GLU A 62 8.53 1.70 6.82
N ALA A 63 9.66 2.20 7.29
CA ALA A 63 10.35 1.64 8.46
C ALA A 63 9.45 1.63 9.72
N MET A 64 8.71 2.71 9.95
CA MET A 64 7.79 2.81 11.08
C MET A 64 6.61 1.82 10.96
N LEU A 65 6.07 1.65 9.75
CA LEU A 65 4.99 0.68 9.49
C LEU A 65 5.48 -0.76 9.66
N MET A 66 6.69 -1.07 9.22
CA MET A 66 7.32 -2.38 9.38
C MET A 66 7.61 -2.70 10.86
N GLU A 67 8.06 -1.74 11.65
CA GLU A 67 8.25 -1.92 13.10
C GLU A 67 6.92 -2.25 13.81
N ARG A 68 5.83 -1.55 13.44
CA ARG A 68 4.47 -1.84 13.96
C ARG A 68 4.00 -3.24 13.57
N LEU A 69 4.28 -3.68 12.34
CA LEU A 69 3.93 -5.02 11.87
C LEU A 69 4.67 -6.09 12.68
N GLU A 70 5.96 -5.89 12.94
CA GLU A 70 6.76 -6.82 13.72
C GLU A 70 6.27 -6.91 15.17
N ALA A 71 5.87 -5.79 15.77
CA ALA A 71 5.28 -5.76 17.11
C ALA A 71 3.97 -6.58 17.19
N ILE A 72 3.08 -6.44 16.21
CA ILE A 72 1.82 -7.20 16.15
C ILE A 72 2.09 -8.70 15.97
N ARG A 73 3.06 -9.05 15.10
CA ARG A 73 3.44 -10.46 14.90
C ARG A 73 3.98 -11.09 16.18
N LYS A 74 4.87 -10.39 16.90
CA LYS A 74 5.38 -10.85 18.20
C LYS A 74 4.26 -11.04 19.22
N MET A 75 3.30 -10.12 19.28
CA MET A 75 2.14 -10.24 20.17
C MET A 75 1.28 -11.47 19.84
N LYS A 76 1.13 -11.84 18.57
CA LYS A 76 0.39 -13.04 18.16
C LYS A 76 1.15 -14.34 18.41
N GLU A 77 2.48 -14.32 18.30
CA GLU A 77 3.32 -15.50 18.56
C GLU A 77 3.40 -15.85 20.06
N GLU A 78 3.18 -14.88 20.95
CA GLU A 78 3.19 -15.09 22.41
C GLU A 78 1.83 -15.53 23.00
N ILE A 79 0.76 -15.61 22.20
CA ILE A 79 -0.59 -16.06 22.61
C ILE A 79 -0.83 -17.52 22.18
#